data_AF-A0AA46X1A1-F1
#
_entry.id   AF-A0AA46X1A1-F1
#
_cell.length_a   1.000
_cell.length_b   1.000
_cell.length_c   1.000
_cell.angle_alpha   90.00
_cell.angle_beta   90.00
_cell.angle_gamma   90.00
#
_symmetry.space_group_name_H-M   'P 1'
#
loop_
_entity.id
_entity.type
_entity.pdbx_description
1 polymer ?
#
loop_
_entity_poly.entity_id
_entity_poly.type
_entity_poly.pdbx_seq_one_letter_code
_entity_poly.pdbx_strand_id
1 'polypeptide(L)' 'MPKSSVQQQSMESLLSLVKSGQVAVPGLQCPFVWNSTKVHDLLDSLYRGYPVGYLITWQSVDAALKGGQFAAHQQILTE' A
#
# COMPACT_ATOMS: atom_id res chain seq x y z
N MET A 1 8.94 22.60 1.43
CA MET A 1 7.80 21.87 0.84
C MET A 1 8.18 20.41 0.76
N PRO A 2 7.37 19.46 1.27
CA PRO A 2 7.68 18.05 1.08
C PRO A 2 7.64 17.74 -0.42
N LYS A 3 8.69 17.11 -0.93
CA LYS A 3 8.86 16.81 -2.35
C LYS A 3 8.26 15.44 -2.64
N SER A 4 7.09 15.41 -3.27
CA SER A 4 6.47 14.16 -3.72
C SER A 4 7.32 13.56 -4.85
N SER A 5 7.67 12.28 -4.72
CA SER A 5 8.43 11.53 -5.72
C SER A 5 7.58 10.35 -6.21
N VAL A 6 7.47 10.18 -7.52
CA VAL A 6 6.79 9.04 -8.12
C VAL A 6 7.84 7.97 -8.42
N GLN A 7 7.66 6.77 -7.90
CA GLN A 7 8.56 5.64 -8.14
C GLN A 7 7.80 4.47 -8.75
N GLN A 8 8.35 3.91 -9.82
CA GLN A 8 7.85 2.66 -10.39
C GLN A 8 8.55 1.50 -9.69
N GLN A 9 7.78 0.67 -8.97
CA GLN A 9 8.30 -0.50 -8.28
C GLN A 9 7.57 -1.76 -8.75
N SER A 10 8.27 -2.90 -8.72
CA SER A 10 7.64 -4.18 -9.03
C SER A 10 6.74 -4.63 -7.88
N MET A 11 5.77 -5.50 -8.18
CA MET A 11 4.89 -6.06 -7.16
C MET A 11 5.67 -6.86 -6.10
N GLU A 12 6.70 -7.59 -6.51
CA GLU A 12 7.56 -8.36 -5.61
C GLU A 12 8.31 -7.43 -4.64
N SER A 13 8.77 -6.28 -5.14
CA SER A 13 9.46 -5.27 -4.34
C SER A 13 8.52 -4.66 -3.29
N LEU A 14 7.32 -4.27 -3.72
CA LEU A 14 6.28 -3.75 -2.82
C LEU A 14 5.90 -4.78 -1.74
N LEU A 15 5.67 -6.03 -2.13
CA LEU A 15 5.35 -7.10 -1.18
C LEU A 15 6.50 -7.35 -0.19
N SER A 16 7.75 -7.19 -0.62
CA SER A 16 8.91 -7.31 0.25
C SER A 16 8.99 -6.16 1.27
N LEU A 17 8.62 -4.93 0.86
CA LEU A 17 8.52 -3.79 1.77
C LEU A 17 7.41 -3.97 2.82
N VAL A 18 6.27 -4.54 2.42
CA VAL A 18 5.19 -4.87 3.36
C VAL A 18 5.61 -5.98 4.32
N LYS A 19 6.23 -7.07 3.82
CA LYS A 19 6.70 -8.19 4.64
C LYS A 19 7.80 -7.80 5.62
N SER A 20 8.70 -6.89 5.22
CA SER A 20 9.75 -6.35 6.11
C SER A 20 9.22 -5.33 7.12
N GLY A 21 7.94 -4.94 7.02
CA GLY A 21 7.36 -3.91 7.86
C GLY A 21 7.92 -2.52 7.55
N GLN A 22 8.48 -2.28 6.37
CA GLN A 22 8.82 -0.91 5.94
C GLN A 22 7.59 -0.16 5.45
N VAL A 23 6.64 -0.87 4.83
CA VAL A 23 5.33 -0.36 4.46
C VAL A 23 4.28 -1.00 5.35
N ALA A 24 3.44 -0.18 5.98
CA ALA A 24 2.38 -0.63 6.85
C ALA A 24 1.02 -0.12 6.36
N VAL A 25 -0.01 -0.93 6.55
CA VAL A 25 -1.39 -0.54 6.24
C VAL A 25 -2.02 0.03 7.52
N PRO A 26 -2.57 1.26 7.47
CA PRO A 26 -3.15 1.88 8.65
C PRO A 26 -4.37 1.09 9.13
N GLY A 27 -4.61 1.11 10.45
CA GLY A 27 -5.75 0.42 11.06
C GLY A 27 -7.10 1.06 10.73
N LEU A 28 -7.10 2.36 10.41
CA LEU A 28 -8.25 3.11 9.91
C LEU A 28 -8.48 2.80 8.42
N GLN A 29 -8.82 1.55 8.11
CA GLN A 29 -9.17 1.14 6.77
C GLN A 29 -10.68 1.26 6.59
N CYS A 30 -11.12 1.92 5.53
CA CYS A 30 -12.52 1.88 5.08
C CYS A 30 -12.93 0.40 4.93
N PRO A 31 -14.17 0.00 5.26
CA PRO A 31 -14.63 -1.36 5.01
C PRO A 31 -14.32 -1.77 3.56
N PHE A 32 -13.92 -3.03 3.36
CA PHE A 32 -13.53 -3.52 2.05
C PHE A 32 -14.72 -3.45 1.08
N VAL A 33 -14.70 -2.49 0.15
CA VAL A 33 -15.82 -2.20 -0.77
C VAL A 33 -15.66 -2.84 -2.16
N TRP A 34 -14.61 -3.63 -2.38
CA TRP A 34 -14.37 -4.27 -3.68
C TRP A 34 -15.18 -5.56 -3.81
N ASN A 35 -15.90 -5.70 -4.93
CA ASN A 35 -16.55 -6.96 -5.28
C ASN A 35 -15.55 -7.92 -5.94
N SER A 36 -15.94 -9.20 -6.07
CA SER A 36 -15.08 -10.25 -6.61
C SER A 36 -14.57 -9.96 -8.02
N THR A 37 -15.40 -9.34 -8.87
CA THR A 37 -15.03 -8.98 -10.24
C THR A 37 -13.90 -7.96 -10.26
N LYS A 38 -13.99 -6.89 -9.45
CA LYS A 38 -12.93 -5.87 -9.37
C LYS A 38 -11.60 -6.46 -8.88
N VAL A 39 -11.65 -7.41 -7.94
CA VAL A 39 -10.45 -8.11 -7.46
C VAL A 39 -9.82 -8.94 -8.59
N HIS A 40 -10.63 -9.67 -9.36
CA HIS A 40 -10.17 -10.45 -10.49
C HIS A 40 -9.55 -9.58 -11.59
N ASP A 41 -10.20 -8.47 -11.95
CA ASP A 41 -9.73 -7.58 -13.01
C ASP A 41 -8.39 -6.91 -12.65
N LEU A 42 -8.21 -6.55 -11.37
CA LEU A 42 -6.92 -6.07 -10.88
C LEU A 42 -5.85 -7.16 -10.99
N LEU A 43 -6.16 -8.40 -10.57
CA LEU A 43 -5.21 -9.50 -10.63
C LEU A 43 -4.81 -9.85 -12.07
N ASP A 44 -5.76 -9.84 -13.01
CA ASP A 44 -5.49 -10.07 -14.45
C ASP A 44 -4.60 -8.96 -15.02
N SER A 45 -4.85 -7.70 -14.65
CA SER A 45 -4.00 -6.55 -15.05
C SER A 45 -2.58 -6.69 -14.51
N LEU A 46 -2.42 -7.08 -13.25
CA LEU A 46 -1.13 -7.35 -12.63
C LEU A 46 -0.39 -8.49 -13.33
N TYR A 47 -1.08 -9.60 -13.63
CA TYR A 47 -0.51 -10.76 -14.31
C TYR A 47 -0.05 -10.44 -15.74
N ARG A 48 -0.80 -9.59 -16.46
CA ARG A 48 -0.46 -9.13 -17.81
C ARG A 48 0.60 -8.03 -17.85
N GLY A 49 1.00 -7.50 -16.70
CA GLY A 49 1.96 -6.40 -16.61
C GLY A 49 1.40 -5.05 -17.07
N TYR A 50 0.07 -4.87 -17.03
CA TYR A 50 -0.55 -3.58 -17.32
C TYR A 50 -0.28 -2.57 -16.19
N PRO A 51 -0.16 -1.27 -16.49
CA PRO A 51 0.02 -0.25 -15.46
C PRO A 51 -1.23 -0.18 -14.56
N VAL A 52 -1.04 -0.36 -13.25
CA VAL A 52 -2.10 -0.43 -12.25
C VAL A 52 -2.02 0.75 -11.27
N GLY A 53 -2.64 1.87 -11.62
CA GLY A 53 -2.85 3.01 -10.71
C GLY A 53 -1.61 3.53 -9.98
N TYR A 54 -1.83 4.16 -8.83
CA TYR A 54 -0.78 4.66 -7.93
C TYR A 54 -1.11 4.29 -6.50
N LEU A 55 -0.07 4.03 -5.70
CA LEU A 55 -0.17 3.89 -4.26
C LEU A 55 0.47 5.12 -3.62
N ILE A 56 -0.27 5.78 -2.73
CA ILE A 56 0.25 6.95 -2.03
C ILE A 56 0.82 6.47 -0.70
N THR A 57 2.05 6.90 -0.40
CA THR A 57 2.65 6.62 0.90
C THR A 57 3.19 7.87 1.57
N TRP A 58 3.13 7.90 2.89
CA TRP A 58 3.79 8.92 3.71
C TRP A 58 4.51 8.28 4.89
N GLN A 59 5.61 8.89 5.34
CA GLN A 59 6.33 8.44 6.52
C GLN A 59 5.71 9.04 7.78
N SER A 60 5.48 8.21 8.80
CA SER A 60 5.00 8.66 10.10
C SER A 60 5.57 7.81 11.22
N VAL A 61 5.91 8.51 12.30
CA VAL A 61 6.16 7.98 13.64
C VAL A 61 4.84 8.18 14.38
N ASP A 62 4.25 7.12 14.93
CA ASP A 62 3.01 7.05 15.73
C ASP A 62 1.65 6.85 15.03
N ALA A 63 1.60 6.45 13.75
CA ALA A 63 0.30 6.11 13.17
C ALA A 63 -0.27 4.78 13.68
N ALA A 64 -1.56 4.74 13.96
CA ALA A 64 -2.24 3.52 14.39
C ALA A 64 -2.31 2.49 13.25
N LEU A 65 -1.64 1.35 13.44
CA LEU A 65 -1.60 0.24 12.49
C LEU A 65 -2.73 -0.76 12.76
N LYS A 66 -3.02 -1.56 11.74
CA LYS A 66 -3.94 -2.70 11.86
C LYS A 66 -3.36 -3.72 12.84
N GLY A 67 -4.00 -3.91 14.00
CA GLY A 67 -3.54 -4.80 15.07
C GLY A 67 -3.15 -4.10 16.38
N GLY A 68 -3.35 -2.79 16.50
CA GLY A 68 -3.16 -2.05 17.77
C GLY A 68 -1.72 -1.61 18.05
N GLN A 69 -0.82 -1.74 17.08
CA GLN A 69 0.55 -1.25 17.15
C GLN A 69 0.68 0.15 16.55
N PHE A 70 1.70 0.91 16.95
CA PHE A 70 2.01 2.25 16.41
C PHE A 70 3.16 2.18 15.41
N ALA A 71 3.05 2.91 14.30
CA ALA A 71 4.08 2.97 13.27
C ALA A 71 5.36 3.62 13.82
N ALA A 72 6.50 2.98 13.69
CA ALA A 72 7.77 3.58 14.13
C ALA A 72 8.36 4.51 13.05
N HIS A 73 8.80 3.96 11.92
CA HIS A 73 9.35 4.73 10.79
C HIS A 73 8.83 4.18 9.46
N GLN A 74 7.57 3.76 9.47
CA GLN A 74 6.98 3.00 8.36
C GLN A 74 6.32 3.96 7.36
N GLN A 75 6.40 3.61 6.09
CA GLN A 75 5.59 4.22 5.04
C GLN A 75 4.17 3.68 5.16
N ILE A 76 3.21 4.58 5.33
CA ILE A 76 1.80 4.22 5.46
C ILE A 76 1.16 4.34 4.10
N LEU A 77 0.46 3.29 3.68
CA LEU A 77 -0.23 3.26 2.39
C LEU A 77 -1.66 3.81 2.53
N THR A 78 -2.03 4.77 1.67
CA THR A 78 -3.42 5.19 1.42
C THR A 78 -3.76 5.06 -0.06
N GLU A 79 -5.02 4.71 -0.31
CA GLU A 79 -5.70 4.86 -1.60
C GLU A 79 -5.97 6.34 -1.90
#